data_AF-A0A838PRX6-F1
#
_entry.id   AF-A0A838PRX6-F1
#
_cell.length_a   1.000
_cell.length_b   1.000
_cell.length_c   1.000
_cell.angle_alpha   90.00
_cell.angle_beta   90.00
_cell.angle_gamma   90.00
#
_symmetry.space_group_name_H-M   'P 1'
#
loop_
_entity.id
_entity.type
_entity.pdbx_description
1 polymer ?
#
loop_
_entity_poly.entity_id
_entity_poly.type
_entity_poly.pdbx_seq_one_letter_code
_entity_poly.pdbx_strand_id
1 'polypeptide(L)'
;AAARVFAREGYAGASVEEVAGEAGFSTGALYSNFSGKEELFLALLTRNVERVSSRVADAVAERPTVEERAHGAAAEWMRFVEREPEQVLLFMEFWAYAVRDPEMRPRFAAAYAEPRAATARLIDDSARELGLRPTLPAEQLATAIDALADGLALQRLVDPGSVPPSLFGEVLSVLLAGASARASDPTPDTVSLASVTPPQTSLDGLELVASGKVREMYRADGRLLMVASDRVSTYDVVHPTPVPDKGKVLAGLSAFWFARTAEICPNHLVSYTDVPGEARGRGLLVEELEMFPVECVVRGYLTGSGWKDYRESGAVCGIGLPAGLEESAELPEPIFTPATKAEAGDHDENVDFDRAAEILDDRQLLEELRRLSLELYRFAGAHARERGIILADTKLEFGRSSNGEIVLGDEAFTPDSSRFWPSDEYAPGRGQRSFDKQFVRDWVMSAGWDRTPPAPPLPDDVCAGTRRRYVEAYERITGEPFSAWLERTGS
;
A
#
# COMPACT_ATOMS: atom_id res chain seq x y z
N ALA A 1 -17.68 38.82 -4.42
CA ALA A 1 -16.36 39.45 -4.60
C ALA A 1 -15.28 38.38 -4.64
N ALA A 2 -14.92 37.76 -3.50
CA ALA A 2 -13.90 36.70 -3.42
C ALA A 2 -13.97 35.65 -4.55
N ALA A 3 -15.13 35.02 -4.73
CA ALA A 3 -15.34 34.02 -5.79
C ALA A 3 -15.02 34.52 -7.20
N ARG A 4 -15.31 35.79 -7.51
CA ARG A 4 -15.03 36.38 -8.83
C ARG A 4 -13.56 36.72 -9.01
N VAL A 5 -12.91 37.23 -7.96
CA VAL A 5 -11.48 37.54 -7.99
C VAL A 5 -10.69 36.24 -8.12
N PHE A 6 -10.97 35.24 -7.30
CA PHE A 6 -10.32 33.94 -7.37
C PHE A 6 -10.55 33.21 -8.70
N ALA A 7 -11.76 33.27 -9.25
CA ALA A 7 -12.03 32.72 -10.57
C ALA A 7 -11.25 33.41 -11.70
N ARG A 8 -10.96 34.71 -11.55
CA ARG A 8 -10.28 35.51 -12.58
C ARG A 8 -8.76 35.43 -12.49
N GLU A 9 -8.22 35.51 -11.27
CA GLU A 9 -6.76 35.60 -11.01
C GLU A 9 -6.14 34.27 -10.56
N GLY A 10 -6.96 33.24 -10.32
CA GLY A 10 -6.55 32.03 -9.60
C GLY A 10 -6.37 32.29 -8.10
N TYR A 11 -6.24 31.22 -7.32
CA TYR A 11 -5.97 31.34 -5.89
C TYR A 11 -4.59 31.98 -5.63
N ALA A 12 -3.55 31.55 -6.35
CA ALA A 12 -2.20 32.07 -6.16
C ALA A 12 -2.09 33.56 -6.53
N GLY A 13 -2.72 33.98 -7.64
CA GLY A 13 -2.64 35.33 -8.17
C GLY A 13 -3.51 36.35 -7.44
N ALA A 14 -4.63 35.93 -6.85
CA ALA A 14 -5.52 36.84 -6.12
C ALA A 14 -4.89 37.41 -4.83
N SER A 15 -5.21 38.68 -4.54
CA SER A 15 -4.83 39.35 -3.29
C SER A 15 -6.05 39.72 -2.42
N VAL A 16 -5.84 39.87 -1.10
CA VAL A 16 -6.89 40.30 -0.15
C VAL A 16 -7.36 41.72 -0.46
N GLU A 17 -6.46 42.58 -0.92
CA GLU A 17 -6.73 43.96 -1.34
C GLU A 17 -7.63 44.00 -2.58
N GLU A 18 -7.39 43.14 -3.57
CA GLU A 18 -8.24 43.02 -4.75
C GLU A 18 -9.64 42.53 -4.39
N VAL A 19 -9.74 41.56 -3.47
CA VAL A 19 -11.03 41.10 -2.98
C VAL A 19 -11.77 42.18 -2.20
N ALA A 20 -11.07 42.94 -1.37
CA ALA A 20 -11.66 44.07 -0.63
C ALA A 20 -12.16 45.16 -1.59
N GLY A 21 -11.37 45.50 -2.61
CA GLY A 21 -11.74 46.44 -3.67
C GLY A 21 -12.97 46.00 -4.45
N GLU A 22 -13.01 44.74 -4.90
CA GLU A 22 -14.17 44.14 -5.59
C GLU A 22 -15.41 44.07 -4.68
N ALA A 23 -15.24 43.98 -3.37
CA ALA A 23 -16.33 43.94 -2.40
C ALA A 23 -16.82 45.34 -1.96
N GLY A 24 -16.10 46.41 -2.32
CA GLY A 24 -16.39 47.77 -1.87
C GLY A 24 -16.04 48.04 -0.40
N PHE A 25 -15.14 47.24 0.18
CA PHE A 25 -14.68 47.38 1.57
C PHE A 25 -13.20 47.77 1.62
N SER A 26 -12.75 48.30 2.77
CA SER A 26 -11.31 48.48 3.01
C SER A 26 -10.64 47.13 3.31
N THR A 27 -9.35 47.00 2.99
CA THR A 27 -8.57 45.79 3.33
C THR A 27 -8.61 45.51 4.83
N GLY A 28 -8.58 46.55 5.67
CA GLY A 28 -8.70 46.42 7.13
C GLY A 28 -10.03 45.84 7.61
N ALA A 29 -11.14 46.14 6.92
CA ALA A 29 -12.44 45.54 7.21
C ALA A 29 -12.53 44.06 6.80
N LEU A 30 -11.72 43.63 5.82
CA LEU A 30 -11.59 42.22 5.48
C LEU A 30 -10.76 41.49 6.54
N TYR A 31 -9.61 42.05 6.95
CA TYR A 31 -8.76 41.46 7.98
C TYR A 31 -9.40 41.38 9.37
N SER A 32 -10.41 42.20 9.66
CA SER A 32 -11.19 42.07 10.90
C SER A 32 -12.13 40.87 10.92
N ASN A 33 -12.41 40.26 9.76
CA ASN A 33 -13.32 39.12 9.61
C ASN A 33 -12.61 37.85 9.14
N PHE A 34 -11.47 37.98 8.46
CA PHE A 34 -10.68 36.87 7.93
C PHE A 34 -9.20 37.14 8.18
N SER A 35 -8.50 36.17 8.77
CA SER A 35 -7.06 36.22 9.03
C SER A 35 -6.21 36.33 7.76
N GLY A 36 -6.74 35.94 6.60
CA GLY A 36 -6.02 35.97 5.35
C GLY A 36 -6.81 35.40 4.17
N LYS A 37 -6.10 35.20 3.06
CA LYS A 37 -6.65 34.69 1.80
C LYS A 37 -7.13 33.25 1.92
N GLU A 38 -6.45 32.45 2.74
CA GLU A 38 -6.74 31.06 3.07
C GLU A 38 -8.10 30.92 3.77
N GLU A 39 -8.36 31.74 4.79
CA GLU A 39 -9.63 31.68 5.53
C GLU A 39 -10.80 32.17 4.67
N LEU A 40 -10.56 33.18 3.84
CA LEU A 40 -11.54 33.67 2.88
C LEU A 40 -11.89 32.61 1.83
N PHE A 41 -10.90 31.83 1.39
CA PHE A 41 -11.11 30.71 0.49
C PHE A 41 -11.90 29.58 1.16
N LEU A 42 -11.51 29.16 2.35
CA LEU A 42 -12.22 28.10 3.10
C LEU A 42 -13.68 28.49 3.35
N ALA A 43 -13.95 29.74 3.73
CA ALA A 43 -15.31 30.23 3.91
C ALA A 43 -16.12 30.24 2.60
N LEU A 44 -15.47 30.57 1.48
CA LEU A 44 -16.10 30.49 0.16
C LEU A 44 -16.40 29.03 -0.23
N LEU A 45 -15.46 28.12 0.01
CA LEU A 45 -15.61 26.69 -0.26
C LEU A 45 -16.80 26.12 0.50
N THR A 46 -16.82 26.28 1.82
CA THR A 46 -17.92 25.80 2.67
C THR A 46 -19.27 26.29 2.17
N ARG A 47 -19.40 27.58 1.88
CA ARG A 47 -20.63 28.16 1.33
C ARG A 47 -21.03 27.57 -0.03
N ASN A 48 -20.06 27.38 -0.93
CA ASN A 48 -20.32 26.84 -2.26
C ASN A 48 -20.79 25.40 -2.18
N VAL A 49 -20.14 24.60 -1.34
CA VAL A 49 -20.49 23.20 -1.18
C VAL A 49 -21.86 23.05 -0.53
N GLU A 50 -22.17 23.79 0.53
CA GLU A 50 -23.51 23.81 1.14
C GLU A 50 -24.61 24.11 0.10
N ARG A 51 -24.38 25.09 -0.78
CA ARG A 51 -25.32 25.47 -1.84
C ARG A 51 -25.53 24.33 -2.84
N VAL A 52 -24.46 23.67 -3.27
CA VAL A 52 -24.54 22.57 -4.24
C VAL A 52 -25.19 21.35 -3.60
N SER A 53 -24.79 20.97 -2.38
CA SER A 53 -25.37 19.86 -1.63
C SER A 53 -26.87 20.04 -1.42
N SER A 54 -27.35 21.25 -1.11
CA SER A 54 -28.79 21.53 -1.00
C SER A 54 -29.54 21.27 -2.31
N ARG A 55 -29.00 21.70 -3.45
CA ARG A 55 -29.64 21.47 -4.75
C ARG A 55 -29.64 20.00 -5.16
N VAL A 56 -28.56 19.30 -4.85
CA VAL A 56 -28.47 17.85 -5.08
C VAL A 56 -29.51 17.12 -4.22
N ALA A 57 -29.66 17.49 -2.94
CA ALA A 57 -30.68 16.92 -2.08
C ALA A 57 -32.10 17.16 -2.63
N ASP A 58 -32.42 18.37 -3.09
CA ASP A 58 -33.70 18.68 -3.76
C ASP A 58 -33.89 17.87 -5.06
N ALA A 59 -32.80 17.65 -5.80
CA ALA A 59 -32.79 16.83 -7.01
C ALA A 59 -32.83 15.32 -6.74
N VAL A 60 -32.78 14.90 -5.49
CA VAL A 60 -32.98 13.51 -5.06
C VAL A 60 -34.36 13.33 -4.44
N ALA A 61 -34.84 14.34 -3.73
CA ALA A 61 -36.13 14.33 -3.05
C ALA A 61 -37.28 13.91 -3.99
N GLU A 62 -38.25 13.20 -3.42
CA GLU A 62 -39.49 12.75 -4.06
C GLU A 62 -39.33 11.76 -5.23
N ARG A 63 -38.11 11.29 -5.53
CA ARG A 63 -37.88 10.28 -6.56
C ARG A 63 -38.08 8.85 -6.01
N PRO A 64 -38.88 8.01 -6.67
CA PRO A 64 -39.31 6.70 -6.15
C PRO A 64 -38.27 5.58 -6.25
N THR A 65 -37.21 5.74 -7.03
CA THR A 65 -36.22 4.67 -7.29
C THR A 65 -34.79 5.14 -7.09
N VAL A 66 -33.88 4.20 -6.77
CA VAL A 66 -32.43 4.46 -6.67
C VAL A 66 -31.90 5.04 -7.98
N GLU A 67 -32.32 4.48 -9.11
CA GLU A 67 -31.93 4.92 -10.44
C GLU A 67 -32.33 6.37 -10.69
N GLU A 68 -33.58 6.74 -10.43
CA GLU A 68 -34.05 8.12 -10.64
C GLU A 68 -33.32 9.10 -9.72
N ARG A 69 -33.09 8.72 -8.45
CA ARG A 69 -32.33 9.53 -7.48
C ARG A 69 -30.89 9.75 -7.95
N ALA A 70 -30.21 8.70 -8.40
CA ALA A 70 -28.85 8.76 -8.93
C ALA A 70 -28.76 9.70 -10.14
N HIS A 71 -29.66 9.55 -11.11
CA HIS A 71 -29.69 10.43 -12.28
C HIS A 71 -30.04 11.88 -11.91
N GLY A 72 -30.93 12.10 -10.95
CA GLY A 72 -31.28 13.43 -10.45
C GLY A 72 -30.10 14.16 -9.81
N ALA A 73 -29.41 13.49 -8.88
CA ALA A 73 -28.20 13.99 -8.25
C ALA A 73 -27.10 14.32 -9.28
N ALA A 74 -26.81 13.34 -10.15
CA ALA A 74 -25.78 13.48 -11.17
C ALA A 74 -26.06 14.62 -12.15
N ALA A 75 -27.31 14.79 -12.57
CA ALA A 75 -27.70 15.86 -13.48
C ALA A 75 -27.60 17.25 -12.84
N GLU A 76 -27.86 17.39 -11.53
CA GLU A 76 -27.63 18.68 -10.85
C GLU A 76 -26.14 18.98 -10.71
N TRP A 77 -25.32 17.98 -10.34
CA TRP A 77 -23.87 18.14 -10.29
C TRP A 77 -23.27 18.55 -11.65
N MET A 78 -23.62 17.83 -12.73
CA MET A 78 -23.11 18.14 -14.07
C MET A 78 -23.56 19.52 -14.55
N ARG A 79 -24.78 19.96 -14.21
CA ARG A 79 -25.23 21.33 -14.48
C ARG A 79 -24.44 22.37 -13.71
N PHE A 80 -23.98 22.07 -12.49
CA PHE A 80 -23.08 22.94 -11.75
C PHE A 80 -21.71 23.04 -12.45
N VAL A 81 -21.12 21.89 -12.82
CA VAL A 81 -19.83 21.86 -13.56
C VAL A 81 -19.89 22.66 -14.86
N GLU A 82 -21.00 22.57 -15.60
CA GLU A 82 -21.19 23.29 -16.86
C GLU A 82 -21.43 24.80 -16.68
N ARG A 83 -22.11 25.20 -15.60
CA ARG A 83 -22.47 26.61 -15.35
C ARG A 83 -21.39 27.40 -14.64
N GLU A 84 -20.59 26.74 -13.82
CA GLU A 84 -19.61 27.37 -12.94
C GLU A 84 -18.24 26.64 -13.03
N PRO A 85 -17.69 26.38 -14.24
CA PRO A 85 -16.45 25.63 -14.41
C PRO A 85 -15.25 26.27 -13.69
N GLU A 86 -15.24 27.60 -13.58
CA GLU A 86 -14.23 28.35 -12.85
C GLU A 86 -14.20 28.03 -11.35
N GLN A 87 -15.35 27.68 -10.74
CA GLN A 87 -15.39 27.26 -9.34
C GLN A 87 -14.76 25.87 -9.15
N VAL A 88 -14.96 24.97 -10.11
CA VAL A 88 -14.36 23.63 -10.12
C VAL A 88 -12.84 23.73 -10.27
N LEU A 89 -12.35 24.53 -11.22
CA LEU A 89 -10.92 24.75 -11.43
C LEU A 89 -10.25 25.39 -10.22
N LEU A 90 -10.90 26.39 -9.63
CA LEU A 90 -10.41 27.07 -8.44
C LEU A 90 -10.31 26.12 -7.24
N PHE A 91 -11.31 25.25 -7.07
CA PHE A 91 -11.29 24.20 -6.05
C PHE A 91 -10.10 23.26 -6.22
N MET A 92 -9.79 22.85 -7.46
CA MET A 92 -8.67 21.97 -7.76
C MET A 92 -7.31 22.63 -7.55
N GLU A 93 -7.18 23.91 -7.89
CA GLU A 93 -5.98 24.70 -7.59
C GLU A 93 -5.70 24.74 -6.08
N PHE A 94 -6.73 25.00 -5.28
CA PHE A 94 -6.59 25.04 -3.83
C PHE A 94 -6.40 23.66 -3.20
N TRP A 95 -7.01 22.62 -3.75
CA TRP A 95 -6.74 21.24 -3.32
C TRP A 95 -5.26 20.91 -3.48
N ALA A 96 -4.68 21.20 -4.64
CA ALA A 96 -3.26 21.00 -4.89
C ALA A 96 -2.37 21.83 -3.94
N TYR A 97 -2.77 23.06 -3.63
CA TYR A 97 -2.11 23.90 -2.63
C TYR A 97 -2.18 23.28 -1.23
N ALA A 98 -3.36 22.94 -0.75
CA ALA A 98 -3.59 22.40 0.60
C ALA A 98 -2.90 21.05 0.82
N VAL A 99 -2.78 20.19 -0.20
CA VAL A 99 -2.04 18.93 -0.09
C VAL A 99 -0.54 19.18 0.08
N ARG A 100 0.01 20.22 -0.55
CA ARG A 100 1.44 20.57 -0.48
C ARG A 100 1.85 21.30 0.79
N ASP A 101 0.89 21.91 1.48
CA ASP A 101 1.11 22.67 2.71
C ASP A 101 0.63 21.85 3.95
N PRO A 102 1.56 21.39 4.81
CA PRO A 102 1.23 20.61 6.00
C PRO A 102 0.30 21.32 7.00
N GLU A 103 0.31 22.65 7.08
CA GLU A 103 -0.55 23.42 7.98
C GLU A 103 -1.97 23.58 7.41
N MET A 104 -2.08 23.65 6.08
CA MET A 104 -3.37 23.80 5.40
C MET A 104 -4.11 22.48 5.20
N ARG A 105 -3.40 21.36 5.04
CA ARG A 105 -4.00 20.02 4.86
C ARG A 105 -5.08 19.67 5.89
N PRO A 106 -4.86 19.77 7.23
CA PRO A 106 -5.89 19.45 8.21
C PRO A 106 -7.07 20.43 8.20
N ARG A 107 -6.84 21.72 7.92
CA ARG A 107 -7.89 22.75 7.84
C ARG A 107 -8.80 22.51 6.64
N PHE A 108 -8.21 22.13 5.51
CA PHE A 108 -8.95 21.76 4.30
C PHE A 108 -9.74 20.47 4.49
N ALA A 109 -9.14 19.45 5.11
CA ALA A 109 -9.84 18.20 5.45
C ALA A 109 -11.06 18.44 6.35
N ALA A 110 -10.95 19.35 7.33
CA ALA A 110 -12.08 19.74 8.18
C ALA A 110 -13.19 20.46 7.38
N ALA A 111 -12.83 21.37 6.47
CA ALA A 111 -13.79 22.05 5.59
C ALA A 111 -14.53 21.08 4.65
N TYR A 112 -13.90 19.95 4.31
CA TYR A 112 -14.47 18.91 3.44
C TYR A 112 -15.26 17.83 4.20
N ALA A 113 -15.15 17.78 5.53
CA ALA A 113 -15.80 16.75 6.33
C ALA A 113 -17.33 16.89 6.36
N GLU A 114 -17.86 18.11 6.53
CA GLU A 114 -19.31 18.35 6.64
C GLU A 114 -20.06 18.09 5.32
N PRO A 115 -19.57 18.53 4.15
CA PRO A 115 -20.16 18.15 2.87
C PRO A 115 -20.32 16.65 2.65
N ARG A 116 -19.24 15.90 2.91
CA ARG A 116 -19.25 14.44 2.79
C ARG A 116 -20.24 13.81 3.77
N ALA A 117 -20.35 14.35 4.99
CA ALA A 117 -21.36 13.91 5.95
C ALA A 117 -22.79 14.22 5.46
N ALA A 118 -23.02 15.33 4.75
CA ALA A 118 -24.32 15.63 4.14
C ALA A 118 -24.69 14.63 3.03
N THR A 119 -23.74 14.26 2.17
CA THR A 119 -23.93 13.21 1.16
C THR A 119 -24.22 11.86 1.82
N ALA A 120 -23.50 11.51 2.89
CA ALA A 120 -23.74 10.28 3.64
C ALA A 120 -25.16 10.22 4.24
N ARG A 121 -25.62 11.33 4.86
CA ARG A 121 -27.00 11.45 5.35
C ARG A 121 -28.04 11.25 4.25
N LEU A 122 -27.81 11.83 3.07
CA LEU A 122 -28.70 11.67 1.92
C LEU A 122 -28.80 10.21 1.44
N ILE A 123 -27.69 9.47 1.50
CA ILE A 123 -27.63 8.04 1.18
C ILE A 123 -28.41 7.22 2.21
N ASP A 124 -28.17 7.46 3.50
CA ASP A 124 -28.86 6.75 4.59
C ASP A 124 -30.38 7.01 4.59
N ASP A 125 -30.78 8.28 4.40
CA ASP A 125 -32.19 8.65 4.32
C ASP A 125 -32.85 8.01 3.09
N SER A 126 -32.16 8.00 1.94
CA SER A 126 -32.65 7.34 0.74
C SER A 126 -32.78 5.82 0.91
N ALA A 127 -31.82 5.18 1.53
CA ALA A 127 -31.88 3.75 1.81
C ALA A 127 -33.05 3.42 2.74
N ARG A 128 -33.27 4.23 3.78
CA ARG A 128 -34.38 4.08 4.72
C ARG A 128 -35.74 4.23 4.03
N GLU A 129 -35.91 5.26 3.20
CA GLU A 129 -37.15 5.51 2.44
C GLU A 129 -37.47 4.39 1.44
N LEU A 130 -36.45 3.82 0.80
CA LEU A 130 -36.60 2.79 -0.22
C LEU A 130 -36.60 1.36 0.34
N GLY A 131 -36.45 1.18 1.67
CA GLY A 131 -36.39 -0.13 2.30
C GLY A 131 -35.14 -0.95 1.92
N LEU A 132 -34.04 -0.25 1.65
CA LEU A 132 -32.74 -0.80 1.28
C LEU A 132 -31.80 -0.81 2.47
N ARG A 133 -30.83 -1.72 2.44
CA ARG A 133 -29.69 -1.72 3.35
C ARG A 133 -28.42 -1.47 2.54
N PRO A 134 -27.70 -0.37 2.79
CA PRO A 134 -26.40 -0.17 2.18
C PRO A 134 -25.47 -1.31 2.60
N THR A 135 -24.78 -1.92 1.63
CA THR A 135 -23.72 -2.89 1.90
C THR A 135 -22.43 -2.19 2.31
N LEU A 136 -22.37 -0.86 2.28
CA LEU A 136 -21.22 -0.06 2.68
C LEU A 136 -21.68 0.97 3.71
N PRO A 137 -20.82 1.39 4.64
CA PRO A 137 -21.09 2.59 5.43
C PRO A 137 -21.35 3.79 4.50
N ALA A 138 -22.40 4.57 4.77
CA ALA A 138 -22.80 5.69 3.92
C ALA A 138 -21.67 6.74 3.73
N GLU A 139 -20.79 6.90 4.72
CA GLU A 139 -19.60 7.76 4.63
C GLU A 139 -18.59 7.28 3.57
N GLN A 140 -18.42 5.97 3.42
CA GLN A 140 -17.55 5.39 2.40
C GLN A 140 -18.17 5.55 1.01
N LEU A 141 -19.49 5.35 0.89
CA LEU A 141 -20.21 5.61 -0.36
C LEU A 141 -20.15 7.08 -0.75
N ALA A 142 -20.35 8.00 0.20
CA ALA A 142 -20.21 9.44 -0.02
C ALA A 142 -18.81 9.78 -0.54
N THR A 143 -17.75 9.24 0.08
CA THR A 143 -16.37 9.44 -0.38
C THR A 143 -16.17 8.96 -1.83
N ALA A 144 -16.68 7.77 -2.16
CA ALA A 144 -16.57 7.21 -3.51
C ALA A 144 -17.35 8.02 -4.55
N ILE A 145 -18.53 8.52 -4.18
CA ILE A 145 -19.37 9.36 -5.04
C ILE A 145 -18.70 10.72 -5.29
N ASP A 146 -18.19 11.37 -4.25
CA ASP A 146 -17.49 12.66 -4.37
C ASP A 146 -16.25 12.51 -5.27
N ALA A 147 -15.45 11.45 -5.09
CA ALA A 147 -14.28 11.16 -5.92
C ALA A 147 -14.66 10.91 -7.40
N LEU A 148 -15.74 10.18 -7.65
CA LEU A 148 -16.26 9.95 -9.01
C LEU A 148 -16.77 11.26 -9.63
N ALA A 149 -17.50 12.07 -8.87
CA ALA A 149 -18.06 13.34 -9.30
C ALA A 149 -16.97 14.35 -9.69
N ASP A 150 -15.92 14.46 -8.87
CA ASP A 150 -14.76 15.32 -9.10
C ASP A 150 -13.93 14.86 -10.30
N GLY A 151 -13.66 13.55 -10.42
CA GLY A 151 -12.93 12.98 -11.54
C GLY A 151 -13.65 13.19 -12.88
N LEU A 152 -14.96 12.94 -12.92
CA LEU A 152 -15.78 13.17 -14.11
C LEU A 152 -15.90 14.66 -14.45
N ALA A 153 -15.94 15.55 -13.44
CA ALA A 153 -15.92 16.99 -13.66
C ALA A 153 -14.62 17.42 -14.35
N LEU A 154 -13.46 17.00 -13.84
CA LEU A 154 -12.15 17.28 -14.44
C LEU A 154 -12.06 16.76 -15.88
N GLN A 155 -12.43 15.50 -16.09
CA GLN A 155 -12.38 14.89 -17.42
C GLN A 155 -13.31 15.61 -18.40
N ARG A 156 -14.51 16.02 -17.95
CA ARG A 156 -15.47 16.77 -18.77
C ARG A 156 -15.00 18.18 -19.11
N LEU A 157 -14.28 18.85 -18.21
CA LEU A 157 -13.71 20.18 -18.50
C LEU A 157 -12.60 20.11 -19.57
N VAL A 158 -11.87 19.00 -19.66
CA VAL A 158 -10.80 18.78 -20.64
C VAL A 158 -11.33 18.23 -21.97
N ASP A 159 -12.16 17.19 -21.90
CA ASP A 159 -12.77 16.53 -23.07
C ASP A 159 -14.26 16.24 -22.78
N PRO A 160 -15.14 17.21 -23.06
CA PRO A 160 -16.58 17.03 -22.86
C PRO A 160 -17.19 15.89 -23.67
N GLY A 161 -16.54 15.46 -24.76
CA GLY A 161 -16.99 14.37 -25.61
C GLY A 161 -16.76 12.99 -24.99
N SER A 162 -15.68 12.85 -24.20
CA SER A 162 -15.37 11.62 -23.46
C SER A 162 -16.29 11.36 -22.27
N VAL A 163 -17.00 12.39 -21.78
CA VAL A 163 -17.93 12.29 -20.64
C VAL A 163 -19.33 12.71 -21.07
N PRO A 164 -20.15 11.80 -21.64
CA PRO A 164 -21.54 12.10 -21.96
C PRO A 164 -22.32 12.61 -20.74
N PRO A 165 -23.31 13.53 -20.92
CA PRO A 165 -24.07 14.09 -19.80
C PRO A 165 -24.78 13.06 -18.91
N SER A 166 -25.13 11.89 -19.45
CA SER A 166 -25.78 10.80 -18.70
C SER A 166 -24.80 9.90 -17.95
N LEU A 167 -23.52 9.89 -18.31
CA LEU A 167 -22.54 8.91 -17.83
C LEU A 167 -22.44 8.91 -16.30
N PHE A 168 -22.44 10.09 -15.68
CA PHE A 168 -22.36 10.16 -14.21
C PHE A 168 -23.58 9.52 -13.55
N GLY A 169 -24.79 9.76 -14.08
CA GLY A 169 -26.02 9.16 -13.56
C GLY A 169 -26.06 7.64 -13.73
N GLU A 170 -25.62 7.15 -14.89
CA GLU A 170 -25.54 5.70 -15.18
C GLU A 170 -24.58 4.99 -14.22
N VAL A 171 -23.37 5.51 -14.05
CA VAL A 171 -22.35 4.92 -13.16
C VAL A 171 -22.78 5.03 -11.69
N LEU A 172 -23.33 6.18 -11.28
CA LEU A 172 -23.82 6.38 -9.92
C LEU A 172 -24.98 5.42 -9.59
N SER A 173 -25.87 5.19 -10.56
CA SER A 173 -26.97 4.23 -10.41
C SER A 173 -26.44 2.81 -10.21
N VAL A 174 -25.47 2.37 -11.02
CA VAL A 174 -24.82 1.05 -10.85
C VAL A 174 -24.13 0.92 -9.50
N LEU A 175 -23.40 1.96 -9.08
CA LEU A 175 -22.70 1.98 -7.79
C LEU A 175 -23.68 1.84 -6.63
N LEU A 176 -24.74 2.66 -6.60
CA LEU A 176 -25.74 2.65 -5.52
C LEU A 176 -26.59 1.38 -5.53
N ALA A 177 -26.92 0.84 -6.70
CA ALA A 177 -27.64 -0.43 -6.82
C ALA A 177 -26.80 -1.62 -6.36
N GLY A 178 -25.52 -1.68 -6.75
CA GLY A 178 -24.58 -2.71 -6.30
C GLY A 178 -24.26 -2.61 -4.82
N ALA A 179 -24.33 -1.40 -4.26
CA ALA A 179 -24.12 -1.13 -2.84
C ALA A 179 -25.41 -1.23 -1.99
N SER A 180 -26.51 -1.76 -2.52
CA SER A 180 -27.80 -1.85 -1.82
C SER A 180 -28.36 -3.26 -1.84
N ALA A 181 -28.66 -3.81 -0.66
CA ALA A 181 -29.38 -5.06 -0.48
C ALA A 181 -30.86 -4.80 -0.10
N ARG A 182 -31.77 -5.72 -0.43
CA ARG A 182 -33.17 -5.61 0.03
C ARG A 182 -33.26 -5.94 1.53
N ALA A 183 -34.02 -5.17 2.28
CA ALA A 183 -34.15 -5.38 3.74
C ALA A 183 -34.73 -6.75 4.15
N SER A 184 -35.37 -7.46 3.22
CA SER A 184 -35.93 -8.81 3.38
C SER A 184 -34.99 -9.94 2.94
N ASP A 185 -33.86 -9.64 2.29
CA ASP A 185 -32.86 -10.66 1.95
C ASP A 185 -31.99 -10.95 3.19
N PRO A 186 -31.55 -12.21 3.41
CA PRO A 186 -30.56 -12.50 4.43
C PRO A 186 -29.34 -11.60 4.22
N THR A 187 -28.90 -10.93 5.28
CA THR A 187 -27.87 -9.88 5.25
C THR A 187 -26.69 -10.30 4.39
N PRO A 188 -26.48 -9.68 3.21
CA PRO A 188 -25.22 -9.84 2.51
C PRO A 188 -24.17 -9.05 3.27
N ASP A 189 -23.00 -9.68 3.45
CA ASP A 189 -21.87 -9.06 4.11
C ASP A 189 -21.57 -7.71 3.46
N THR A 190 -21.44 -6.70 4.31
CA THR A 190 -21.16 -5.34 3.89
C THR A 190 -19.82 -5.30 3.13
N VAL A 191 -19.88 -5.10 1.80
CA VAL A 191 -18.71 -4.77 0.98
C VAL A 191 -18.06 -3.51 1.58
N SER A 192 -16.74 -3.45 1.69
CA SER A 192 -15.97 -2.26 2.09
C SER A 192 -15.20 -1.76 0.86
N LEU A 193 -15.33 -0.48 0.49
CA LEU A 193 -14.68 0.11 -0.70
C LEU A 193 -13.29 0.67 -0.39
N ALA A 194 -12.75 0.40 0.81
CA ALA A 194 -11.32 0.54 1.03
C ALA A 194 -10.61 -0.66 0.39
N SER A 195 -9.77 -0.38 -0.61
CA SER A 195 -8.89 -1.27 -1.37
C SER A 195 -9.54 -2.09 -2.50
N VAL A 196 -9.24 -1.73 -3.74
CA VAL A 196 -9.14 -2.73 -4.81
C VAL A 196 -7.93 -3.59 -4.45
N THR A 197 -8.16 -4.59 -3.60
CA THR A 197 -7.20 -5.64 -3.30
C THR A 197 -7.27 -6.67 -4.43
N PRO A 198 -6.15 -7.05 -5.08
CA PRO A 198 -6.12 -8.17 -6.02
C PRO A 198 -6.63 -9.43 -5.32
N PRO A 199 -7.22 -10.41 -6.04
CA PRO A 199 -8.12 -11.42 -5.49
C PRO A 199 -7.63 -11.97 -4.13
N GLN A 200 -8.37 -11.65 -3.08
CA GLN A 200 -8.15 -12.19 -1.75
C GLN A 200 -8.53 -13.67 -1.79
N THR A 201 -7.56 -14.56 -1.55
CA THR A 201 -7.87 -15.94 -1.17
C THR A 201 -8.39 -15.94 0.26
N SER A 202 -9.67 -15.60 0.45
CA SER A 202 -10.37 -15.94 1.68
C SER A 202 -10.29 -17.46 1.85
N LEU A 203 -9.51 -17.93 2.82
CA LEU A 203 -9.52 -19.34 3.21
C LEU A 203 -10.80 -19.58 4.01
N ASP A 204 -11.78 -20.22 3.37
CA ASP A 204 -13.10 -20.47 3.95
C ASP A 204 -13.00 -21.06 5.36
N GLY A 205 -13.64 -20.39 6.32
CA GLY A 205 -13.75 -20.84 7.71
C GLY A 205 -12.60 -20.45 8.66
N LEU A 206 -11.59 -19.70 8.19
CA LEU A 206 -10.50 -19.19 9.04
C LEU A 206 -10.65 -17.68 9.28
N GLU A 207 -10.44 -17.23 10.52
CA GLU A 207 -10.45 -15.82 10.91
C GLU A 207 -9.19 -15.12 10.37
N LEU A 208 -9.34 -14.12 9.50
CA LEU A 208 -8.22 -13.28 9.05
C LEU A 208 -7.79 -12.35 10.19
N VAL A 209 -6.53 -12.45 10.60
CA VAL A 209 -5.91 -11.63 11.65
C VAL A 209 -5.23 -10.40 11.05
N ALA A 210 -4.47 -10.59 9.96
CA ALA A 210 -3.78 -9.50 9.28
C ALA A 210 -3.56 -9.83 7.80
N SER A 211 -3.52 -8.82 6.94
CA SER A 211 -3.15 -8.98 5.52
C SER A 211 -2.09 -7.95 5.15
N GLY A 212 -0.96 -8.44 4.64
CA GLY A 212 0.13 -7.64 4.11
C GLY A 212 0.23 -7.75 2.59
N LYS A 213 1.24 -7.07 2.02
CA LYS A 213 1.48 -6.99 0.56
C LYS A 213 1.45 -8.37 -0.12
N VAL A 214 2.12 -9.36 0.46
CA VAL A 214 2.28 -10.70 -0.13
C VAL A 214 1.95 -11.86 0.82
N ARG A 215 1.51 -11.58 2.06
CA ARG A 215 1.22 -12.60 3.07
C ARG A 215 -0.06 -12.25 3.82
N GLU A 216 -0.75 -13.29 4.28
CA GLU A 216 -1.95 -13.19 5.12
C GLU A 216 -1.75 -14.04 6.37
N MET A 217 -2.27 -13.57 7.50
CA MET A 217 -2.22 -14.24 8.79
C MET A 217 -3.64 -14.61 9.18
N TYR A 218 -3.88 -15.87 9.51
CA TYR A 218 -5.17 -16.37 9.95
C TYR A 218 -5.08 -17.03 11.33
N ARG A 219 -6.18 -17.08 12.07
CA ARG A 219 -6.29 -17.89 13.28
C ARG A 219 -6.72 -19.31 12.89
N ALA A 220 -5.94 -20.30 13.31
CA ALA A 220 -6.22 -21.73 13.09
C ALA A 220 -5.94 -22.51 14.37
N ASP A 221 -6.99 -23.06 15.00
CA ASP A 221 -6.90 -23.91 16.21
C ASP A 221 -6.06 -23.31 17.36
N GLY A 222 -6.24 -22.02 17.64
CA GLY A 222 -5.51 -21.32 18.70
C GLY A 222 -4.05 -20.99 18.37
N ARG A 223 -3.64 -21.19 17.11
CA ARG A 223 -2.34 -20.81 16.54
C ARG A 223 -2.53 -19.81 15.40
N LEU A 224 -1.42 -19.30 14.89
CA LEU A 224 -1.41 -18.50 13.66
C LEU A 224 -1.08 -19.39 12.46
N LEU A 225 -1.81 -19.19 11.37
CA LEU A 225 -1.50 -19.71 10.05
C LEU A 225 -1.00 -18.56 9.18
N MET A 226 0.29 -18.59 8.86
CA MET A 226 0.92 -17.64 7.95
C MET A 226 0.84 -18.18 6.52
N VAL A 227 0.18 -17.46 5.62
CA VAL A 227 -0.07 -17.88 4.24
C VAL A 227 0.66 -16.95 3.29
N ALA A 228 1.62 -17.49 2.54
CA ALA A 228 2.28 -16.77 1.47
C ALA A 228 1.37 -16.75 0.22
N SER A 229 1.07 -15.57 -0.28
CA SER A 229 0.28 -15.40 -1.50
C SER A 229 1.14 -15.48 -2.76
N ASP A 230 0.48 -15.72 -3.89
CA ASP A 230 1.09 -15.62 -5.21
C ASP A 230 1.19 -14.17 -5.72
N ARG A 231 0.82 -13.17 -4.88
CA ARG A 231 0.94 -11.76 -5.22
C ARG A 231 2.41 -11.37 -5.38
N VAL A 232 2.67 -10.48 -6.34
CA VAL A 232 3.98 -9.88 -6.58
C VAL A 232 3.84 -8.36 -6.62
N SER A 233 4.85 -7.65 -6.11
CA SER A 233 4.86 -6.19 -6.06
C SER A 233 6.15 -5.62 -6.65
N THR A 234 6.05 -4.48 -7.33
CA THR A 234 7.21 -3.65 -7.72
C THR A 234 6.96 -2.20 -7.32
N TYR A 235 8.01 -1.52 -6.84
CA TYR A 235 7.93 -0.15 -6.31
C TYR A 235 6.78 0.03 -5.30
N ASP A 236 6.62 -0.95 -4.39
CA ASP A 236 5.57 -0.99 -3.36
C ASP A 236 4.11 -1.07 -3.85
N VAL A 237 3.89 -1.21 -5.16
CA VAL A 237 2.56 -1.46 -5.73
C VAL A 237 2.41 -2.93 -6.09
N VAL A 238 1.31 -3.54 -5.66
CA VAL A 238 0.99 -4.95 -5.95
C VAL A 238 0.37 -5.06 -7.35
N HIS A 239 0.89 -5.97 -8.17
CA HIS A 239 0.34 -6.25 -9.49
C HIS A 239 -0.97 -7.04 -9.39
N PRO A 240 -1.94 -6.80 -10.30
CA PRO A 240 -3.21 -7.53 -10.30
C PRO A 240 -3.04 -9.00 -10.76
N THR A 241 -2.00 -9.31 -11.54
CA THR A 241 -1.71 -10.67 -12.00
C THR A 241 -0.82 -11.39 -10.98
N PRO A 242 -1.25 -12.52 -10.37
CA PRO A 242 -0.41 -13.33 -9.49
C PRO A 242 0.65 -14.11 -10.27
N VAL A 243 1.75 -14.46 -9.61
CA VAL A 243 2.78 -15.37 -10.12
C VAL A 243 2.50 -16.76 -9.54
N PRO A 244 2.04 -17.73 -10.36
CA PRO A 244 1.63 -19.04 -9.85
C PRO A 244 2.74 -19.75 -9.06
N ASP A 245 2.35 -20.41 -7.98
CA ASP A 245 3.22 -21.18 -7.06
C ASP A 245 4.27 -20.35 -6.30
N LYS A 246 4.31 -19.02 -6.47
CA LYS A 246 5.25 -18.16 -5.73
C LYS A 246 5.11 -18.36 -4.23
N GLY A 247 3.89 -18.31 -3.69
CA GLY A 247 3.65 -18.50 -2.26
C GLY A 247 4.13 -19.87 -1.77
N LYS A 248 3.94 -20.91 -2.58
CA LYS A 248 4.40 -22.26 -2.25
C LYS A 248 5.93 -22.37 -2.19
N VAL A 249 6.62 -21.74 -3.15
CA VAL A 249 8.09 -21.66 -3.14
C VAL A 249 8.60 -20.93 -1.90
N LEU A 250 8.00 -19.78 -1.56
CA LEU A 250 8.39 -18.99 -0.39
C LEU A 250 8.21 -19.75 0.92
N ALA A 251 7.08 -20.46 1.08
CA ALA A 251 6.81 -21.28 2.25
C ALA A 251 7.81 -22.45 2.36
N GLY A 252 8.09 -23.13 1.24
CA GLY A 252 9.05 -24.23 1.19
C GLY A 252 10.48 -23.79 1.52
N LEU A 253 10.92 -22.63 1.01
CA LEU A 253 12.22 -22.06 1.36
C LEU A 253 12.31 -21.70 2.85
N SER A 254 11.28 -21.03 3.39
CA SER A 254 11.25 -20.69 4.81
C SER A 254 11.31 -21.94 5.69
N ALA A 255 10.51 -22.96 5.40
CA ALA A 255 10.53 -24.22 6.13
C ALA A 255 11.90 -24.92 6.08
N PHE A 256 12.55 -24.91 4.91
CA PHE A 256 13.92 -25.40 4.76
C PHE A 256 14.90 -24.64 5.66
N TRP A 257 14.87 -23.30 5.64
CA TRP A 257 15.80 -22.49 6.40
C TRP A 257 15.57 -22.58 7.90
N PHE A 258 14.32 -22.56 8.35
CA PHE A 258 13.96 -22.78 9.75
C PHE A 258 14.52 -24.09 10.29
N ALA A 259 14.44 -25.19 9.52
CA ALA A 259 15.06 -26.45 9.91
C ALA A 259 16.59 -26.38 9.94
N ARG A 260 17.20 -25.69 8.98
CA ARG A 260 18.67 -25.60 8.84
C ARG A 260 19.33 -24.66 9.85
N THR A 261 18.60 -23.69 10.39
CA THR A 261 19.12 -22.68 11.31
C THR A 261 18.63 -22.83 12.75
N ALA A 262 17.86 -23.87 13.08
CA ALA A 262 17.28 -24.08 14.40
C ALA A 262 18.31 -24.14 15.54
N GLU A 263 19.55 -24.59 15.27
CA GLU A 263 20.63 -24.63 16.25
C GLU A 263 21.23 -23.23 16.54
N ILE A 264 21.05 -22.28 15.62
CA ILE A 264 21.55 -20.90 15.76
C ILE A 264 20.51 -20.03 16.46
N CYS A 265 19.25 -20.15 16.05
CA CYS A 265 18.12 -19.41 16.61
C CYS A 265 16.85 -20.27 16.53
N PRO A 266 16.09 -20.42 17.62
CA PRO A 266 14.76 -21.03 17.53
C PRO A 266 13.88 -20.20 16.60
N ASN A 267 12.88 -20.83 15.99
CA ASN A 267 11.98 -20.18 15.04
C ASN A 267 10.53 -20.53 15.33
N HIS A 268 9.62 -19.73 14.78
CA HIS A 268 8.19 -19.86 15.08
C HIS A 268 7.49 -21.03 14.37
N LEU A 269 8.17 -21.81 13.52
CA LEU A 269 7.52 -22.83 12.71
C LEU A 269 7.05 -23.99 13.59
N VAL A 270 5.74 -24.24 13.58
CA VAL A 270 5.12 -25.37 14.29
C VAL A 270 4.88 -26.53 13.33
N SER A 271 4.29 -26.27 12.17
CA SER A 271 4.02 -27.30 11.16
C SER A 271 3.78 -26.68 9.78
N TYR A 272 4.21 -27.38 8.74
CA TYR A 272 3.87 -27.07 7.35
C TYR A 272 3.03 -28.17 6.67
N THR A 273 2.82 -29.30 7.36
CA THR A 273 2.02 -30.43 6.86
C THR A 273 0.60 -30.44 7.43
N ASP A 274 0.39 -29.90 8.62
CA ASP A 274 -0.92 -29.81 9.26
C ASP A 274 -1.70 -28.56 8.81
N VAL A 275 -1.50 -28.16 7.55
CA VAL A 275 -2.07 -26.95 6.96
C VAL A 275 -3.38 -27.31 6.23
N PRO A 276 -4.51 -26.64 6.54
CA PRO A 276 -5.81 -27.00 5.99
C PRO A 276 -6.04 -26.44 4.57
N GLY A 277 -6.93 -27.14 3.84
CA GLY A 277 -7.59 -26.62 2.64
C GLY A 277 -6.65 -26.08 1.55
N GLU A 278 -7.02 -24.94 1.00
CA GLU A 278 -6.32 -24.27 -0.11
C GLU A 278 -5.00 -23.57 0.31
N ALA A 279 -4.65 -23.62 1.60
CA ALA A 279 -3.39 -23.10 2.12
C ALA A 279 -2.24 -24.12 1.99
N ARG A 280 -2.54 -25.39 1.68
CA ARG A 280 -1.51 -26.43 1.54
C ARG A 280 -0.40 -26.01 0.59
N GLY A 281 0.83 -26.33 0.97
CA GLY A 281 2.04 -25.97 0.24
C GLY A 281 2.46 -24.51 0.37
N ARG A 282 1.58 -23.58 0.74
CA ARG A 282 1.87 -22.13 0.88
C ARG A 282 1.62 -21.55 2.27
N GLY A 283 1.06 -22.34 3.18
CA GLY A 283 0.81 -21.99 4.57
C GLY A 283 1.84 -22.60 5.51
N LEU A 284 2.12 -21.92 6.60
CA LEU A 284 2.93 -22.38 7.73
C LEU A 284 2.12 -22.12 9.01
N LEU A 285 1.87 -23.17 9.81
CA LEU A 285 1.40 -22.98 11.18
C LEU A 285 2.57 -22.53 12.04
N VAL A 286 2.37 -21.43 12.77
CA VAL A 286 3.43 -20.75 13.51
C VAL A 286 2.99 -20.39 14.93
N GLU A 287 3.97 -20.28 15.83
CA GLU A 287 3.79 -19.68 17.15
C GLU A 287 3.50 -18.18 17.01
N GLU A 288 2.58 -17.67 17.82
CA GLU A 288 2.34 -16.24 17.96
C GLU A 288 3.48 -15.60 18.77
N LEU A 289 4.11 -14.58 18.20
CA LEU A 289 5.23 -13.87 18.82
C LEU A 289 4.87 -12.40 19.08
N GLU A 290 5.42 -11.85 20.16
CA GLU A 290 5.51 -10.40 20.33
C GLU A 290 6.67 -9.89 19.47
N MET A 291 6.37 -9.38 18.27
CA MET A 291 7.38 -8.99 17.29
C MET A 291 8.18 -7.75 17.73
N PHE A 292 9.51 -7.79 17.57
CA PHE A 292 10.35 -6.63 17.80
C PHE A 292 10.22 -5.63 16.64
N PRO A 293 10.05 -4.32 16.90
CA PRO A 293 9.78 -3.29 15.88
C PRO A 293 11.03 -2.85 15.08
N VAL A 294 11.90 -3.80 14.72
CA VAL A 294 13.13 -3.54 13.95
C VAL A 294 13.31 -4.60 12.86
N GLU A 295 13.48 -4.13 11.64
CA GLU A 295 13.90 -4.96 10.53
C GLU A 295 15.40 -5.22 10.62
N CYS A 296 15.77 -6.49 10.82
CA CYS A 296 17.15 -6.90 11.00
C CYS A 296 17.79 -7.22 9.63
N VAL A 297 18.21 -6.17 8.91
CA VAL A 297 18.85 -6.33 7.60
C VAL A 297 20.35 -6.61 7.75
N VAL A 298 20.85 -7.61 7.04
CA VAL A 298 22.29 -7.92 6.94
C VAL A 298 22.72 -7.85 5.49
N ARG A 299 23.87 -7.21 5.24
CA ARG A 299 24.43 -7.03 3.91
C ARG A 299 25.83 -7.62 3.88
N GLY A 300 26.11 -8.51 2.93
CA GLY A 300 27.48 -8.91 2.59
C GLY A 300 27.95 -8.31 1.27
N TYR A 301 27.06 -7.70 0.49
CA TYR A 301 27.38 -7.04 -0.76
C TYR A 301 26.70 -5.66 -0.81
N LEU A 302 27.37 -4.70 -1.45
CA LEU A 302 26.94 -3.31 -1.48
C LEU A 302 26.00 -3.04 -2.66
N THR A 303 24.69 -3.07 -2.42
CA THR A 303 23.66 -2.85 -3.45
C THR A 303 22.43 -2.12 -2.88
N GLY A 304 21.47 -1.78 -3.73
CA GLY A 304 20.19 -1.19 -3.31
C GLY A 304 20.37 0.12 -2.51
N SER A 305 19.60 0.27 -1.43
CA SER A 305 19.68 1.45 -0.55
C SER A 305 21.07 1.61 0.08
N GLY A 306 21.75 0.52 0.44
CA GLY A 306 23.12 0.60 0.97
C GLY A 306 24.12 1.17 -0.04
N TRP A 307 24.00 0.83 -1.33
CA TRP A 307 24.84 1.45 -2.36
C TRP A 307 24.57 2.95 -2.53
N LYS A 308 23.30 3.35 -2.46
CA LYS A 308 22.91 4.76 -2.50
C LYS A 308 23.53 5.54 -1.33
N ASP A 309 23.36 5.05 -0.10
CA ASP A 309 23.86 5.70 1.11
C ASP A 309 25.40 5.81 1.10
N TYR A 310 26.09 4.75 0.66
CA TYR A 310 27.55 4.75 0.51
C TYR A 310 28.04 5.76 -0.52
N ARG A 311 27.35 5.90 -1.66
CA ARG A 311 27.72 6.91 -2.67
C ARG A 311 27.58 8.34 -2.15
N GLU A 312 26.62 8.57 -1.27
CA GLU A 312 26.35 9.90 -0.70
C GLU A 312 27.29 10.24 0.46
N SER A 313 27.59 9.27 1.33
CA SER A 313 28.27 9.53 2.61
C SER A 313 29.55 8.72 2.87
N GLY A 314 29.82 7.68 2.07
CA GLY A 314 30.85 6.68 2.36
C GLY A 314 30.48 5.69 3.48
N ALA A 315 29.24 5.75 3.99
CA ALA A 315 28.74 4.93 5.07
C ALA A 315 27.36 4.32 4.75
N VAL A 316 26.98 3.28 5.49
CA VAL A 316 25.64 2.68 5.46
C VAL A 316 25.14 2.52 6.89
N CYS A 317 23.98 3.09 7.23
CA CYS A 317 23.45 3.12 8.60
C CYS A 317 24.50 3.61 9.63
N GLY A 318 25.28 4.64 9.28
CA GLY A 318 26.35 5.19 10.12
C GLY A 318 27.66 4.37 10.14
N ILE A 319 27.70 3.20 9.49
CA ILE A 319 28.90 2.34 9.42
C ILE A 319 29.77 2.80 8.25
N GLY A 320 30.92 3.42 8.56
CA GLY A 320 31.89 3.83 7.54
C GLY A 320 32.49 2.62 6.82
N LEU A 321 32.49 2.66 5.48
CA LEU A 321 33.01 1.60 4.63
C LEU A 321 34.33 2.03 3.94
N PRO A 322 35.17 1.08 3.49
CA PRO A 322 36.38 1.39 2.73
C PRO A 322 36.07 2.24 1.50
N ALA A 323 36.99 3.15 1.13
CA ALA A 323 36.85 3.95 -0.08
C ALA A 323 37.05 3.11 -1.34
N GLY A 324 36.41 3.51 -2.45
CA GLY A 324 36.60 2.90 -3.76
C GLY A 324 35.81 1.61 -4.00
N LEU A 325 34.80 1.31 -3.17
CA LEU A 325 33.88 0.20 -3.44
C LEU A 325 32.99 0.54 -4.64
N GLU A 326 32.76 -0.46 -5.47
CA GLU A 326 31.88 -0.37 -6.64
C GLU A 326 30.50 -0.97 -6.34
N GLU A 327 29.52 -0.72 -7.21
CA GLU A 327 28.20 -1.33 -7.09
C GLU A 327 28.31 -2.86 -7.07
N SER A 328 27.60 -3.51 -6.15
CA SER A 328 27.60 -4.95 -5.93
C SER A 328 28.95 -5.53 -5.46
N ALA A 329 29.89 -4.71 -4.99
CA ALA A 329 31.11 -5.20 -4.37
C ALA A 329 30.82 -6.02 -3.10
N GLU A 330 31.56 -7.10 -2.90
CA GLU A 330 31.58 -7.84 -1.63
C GLU A 330 32.18 -6.96 -0.53
N LEU A 331 31.52 -6.92 0.62
CA LEU A 331 32.01 -6.20 1.78
C LEU A 331 33.09 -7.03 2.50
N PRO A 332 34.10 -6.39 3.13
CA PRO A 332 35.13 -7.12 3.87
C PRO A 332 34.56 -8.03 4.96
N GLU A 333 33.49 -7.58 5.60
CA GLU A 333 32.68 -8.36 6.53
C GLU A 333 31.20 -7.99 6.34
N PRO A 334 30.26 -8.94 6.57
CA PRO A 334 28.85 -8.62 6.57
C PRO A 334 28.51 -7.61 7.67
N ILE A 335 27.69 -6.62 7.34
CA ILE A 335 27.26 -5.56 8.25
C ILE A 335 25.78 -5.68 8.58
N PHE A 336 25.43 -5.30 9.80
CA PHE A 336 24.05 -5.21 10.27
C PHE A 336 23.55 -3.77 10.09
N THR A 337 22.49 -3.59 9.33
CA THR A 337 21.96 -2.29 8.91
C THR A 337 20.47 -2.21 9.24
N PRO A 338 20.09 -1.92 10.49
CA PRO A 338 18.69 -2.01 10.91
C PRO A 338 17.81 -0.99 10.17
N ALA A 339 16.54 -1.33 9.98
CA ALA A 339 15.52 -0.41 9.51
C ALA A 339 14.30 -0.41 10.43
N THR A 340 13.58 0.70 10.47
CA THR A 340 12.34 0.82 11.23
C THR A 340 11.18 0.27 10.43
N LYS A 341 10.21 -0.34 11.12
CA LYS A 341 8.96 -0.80 10.52
C LYS A 341 8.00 0.38 10.45
N ALA A 342 7.74 0.91 9.26
CA ALA A 342 6.84 2.04 9.10
C ALA A 342 5.36 1.63 9.26
N GLU A 343 4.47 2.57 9.58
CA GLU A 343 3.03 2.31 9.56
C GLU A 343 2.56 1.97 8.12
N ALA A 344 1.44 1.25 8.00
CA ALA A 344 0.95 0.74 6.72
C ALA A 344 0.71 1.88 5.71
N GLY A 345 1.65 2.09 4.78
CA GLY A 345 1.60 3.15 3.77
C GLY A 345 2.93 3.89 3.57
N ASP A 346 3.84 3.82 4.55
CA ASP A 346 5.16 4.45 4.50
C ASP A 346 6.27 3.42 4.18
N HIS A 347 7.47 3.89 3.82
CA HIS A 347 8.64 3.04 3.53
C HIS A 347 9.49 2.82 4.78
N ASP A 348 10.03 1.61 4.94
CA ASP A 348 11.00 1.31 6.00
C ASP A 348 12.23 2.22 5.89
N GLU A 349 12.64 2.82 7.01
CA GLU A 349 13.74 3.79 7.05
C GLU A 349 14.99 3.12 7.60
N ASN A 350 16.09 3.17 6.83
CA ASN A 350 17.41 2.77 7.32
C ASN A 350 17.80 3.66 8.51
N VAL A 351 18.06 3.05 9.66
CA VAL A 351 18.50 3.75 10.87
C VAL A 351 19.87 3.26 11.30
N ASP A 352 20.61 4.09 12.05
CA ASP A 352 21.84 3.64 12.69
C ASP A 352 21.55 2.76 13.92
N PHE A 353 22.61 2.16 14.46
CA PHE A 353 22.51 1.25 15.59
C PHE A 353 21.97 1.91 16.86
N ASP A 354 22.37 3.16 17.12
CA ASP A 354 21.95 3.88 18.33
C ASP A 354 20.46 4.21 18.26
N ARG A 355 19.97 4.67 17.10
CA ARG A 355 18.55 4.93 16.87
C ARG A 355 17.71 3.66 16.93
N ALA A 356 18.18 2.55 16.36
CA ALA A 356 17.48 1.27 16.49
C ALA A 356 17.41 0.79 17.96
N ALA A 357 18.46 1.04 18.76
CA ALA A 357 18.48 0.67 20.17
C ALA A 357 17.49 1.51 20.99
N GLU A 358 17.35 2.79 20.68
CA GLU A 358 16.34 3.68 21.27
C GLU A 358 14.92 3.20 20.96
N ILE A 359 14.66 2.76 19.72
CA ILE A 359 13.33 2.29 19.30
C ILE A 359 12.95 0.99 20.02
N LEU A 360 13.90 0.10 20.22
CA LEU A 360 13.69 -1.12 21.00
C LEU A 360 13.62 -0.88 22.51
N ASP A 361 14.07 0.29 22.98
CA ASP A 361 14.31 0.60 24.39
C ASP A 361 15.20 -0.46 25.10
N ASP A 362 16.06 -1.15 24.34
CA ASP A 362 16.94 -2.20 24.84
C ASP A 362 18.15 -2.42 23.91
N ARG A 363 19.28 -1.81 24.30
CA ARG A 363 20.54 -1.93 23.56
C ARG A 363 21.11 -3.35 23.59
N GLN A 364 20.97 -4.06 24.70
CA GLN A 364 21.52 -5.41 24.83
C GLN A 364 20.75 -6.40 23.96
N LEU A 365 19.42 -6.24 23.91
CA LEU A 365 18.58 -6.97 22.97
C LEU A 365 19.02 -6.69 21.52
N LEU A 366 19.23 -5.44 21.13
CA LEU A 366 19.68 -5.14 19.76
C LEU A 366 21.06 -5.74 19.45
N GLU A 367 21.98 -5.75 20.41
CA GLU A 367 23.28 -6.41 20.24
C GLU A 367 23.13 -7.92 19.97
N GLU A 368 22.19 -8.57 20.65
CA GLU A 368 21.86 -9.97 20.45
C GLU A 368 21.16 -10.23 19.10
N LEU A 369 20.20 -9.38 18.72
CA LEU A 369 19.57 -9.43 17.39
C LEU A 369 20.60 -9.27 16.27
N ARG A 370 21.55 -8.33 16.42
CA ARG A 370 22.68 -8.17 15.51
C ARG A 370 23.53 -9.43 15.43
N ARG A 371 23.89 -10.02 16.58
CA ARG A 371 24.70 -11.24 16.65
C ARG A 371 24.02 -12.39 15.90
N LEU A 372 22.75 -12.67 16.23
CA LEU A 372 21.94 -13.71 15.59
C LEU A 372 21.79 -13.47 14.09
N SER A 373 21.47 -12.25 13.68
CA SER A 373 21.29 -11.90 12.26
C SER A 373 22.56 -12.15 11.45
N LEU A 374 23.72 -11.74 11.96
CA LEU A 374 25.00 -11.96 11.30
C LEU A 374 25.38 -13.44 11.24
N GLU A 375 25.09 -14.21 12.29
CA GLU A 375 25.35 -15.65 12.33
C GLU A 375 24.46 -16.43 11.35
N LEU A 376 23.16 -16.15 11.36
CA LEU A 376 22.19 -16.70 10.41
C LEU A 376 22.57 -16.36 8.96
N TYR A 377 22.91 -15.09 8.69
CA TYR A 377 23.33 -14.64 7.37
C TYR A 377 24.59 -15.36 6.88
N ARG A 378 25.62 -15.50 7.73
CA ARG A 378 26.86 -16.19 7.35
C ARG A 378 26.59 -17.66 7.03
N PHE A 379 25.78 -18.33 7.83
CA PHE A 379 25.40 -19.72 7.60
C PHE A 379 24.63 -19.88 6.28
N ALA A 380 23.56 -19.10 6.09
CA ALA A 380 22.75 -19.17 4.87
C ALA A 380 23.54 -18.78 3.62
N GLY A 381 24.39 -17.75 3.72
CA GLY A 381 25.26 -17.30 2.64
C GLY A 381 26.30 -18.34 2.26
N ALA A 382 26.93 -19.03 3.22
CA ALA A 382 27.85 -20.13 2.94
C ALA A 382 27.14 -21.28 2.21
N HIS A 383 25.99 -21.72 2.73
CA HIS A 383 25.19 -22.79 2.14
C HIS A 383 24.72 -22.46 0.71
N ALA A 384 24.24 -21.23 0.49
CA ALA A 384 23.79 -20.77 -0.84
C ALA A 384 24.96 -20.73 -1.84
N ARG A 385 26.15 -20.31 -1.40
CA ARG A 385 27.33 -20.20 -2.25
C ARG A 385 27.83 -21.54 -2.75
N GLU A 386 27.77 -22.59 -1.93
CA GLU A 386 28.04 -23.97 -2.36
C GLU A 386 27.08 -24.44 -3.47
N ARG A 387 25.91 -23.82 -3.59
CA ARG A 387 24.87 -24.10 -4.60
C ARG A 387 24.88 -23.10 -5.76
N GLY A 388 25.96 -22.34 -5.89
CA GLY A 388 26.16 -21.38 -6.97
C GLY A 388 25.30 -20.13 -6.85
N ILE A 389 24.85 -19.78 -5.64
CA ILE A 389 24.02 -18.60 -5.36
C ILE A 389 24.74 -17.68 -4.35
N ILE A 390 24.85 -16.39 -4.69
CA ILE A 390 25.30 -15.35 -3.77
C ILE A 390 24.07 -14.79 -3.05
N LEU A 391 24.09 -14.82 -1.71
CA LEU A 391 23.15 -14.08 -0.87
C LEU A 391 23.72 -12.67 -0.63
N ALA A 392 23.24 -11.67 -1.38
CA ALA A 392 23.79 -10.32 -1.32
C ALA A 392 23.43 -9.61 0.00
N ASP A 393 22.15 -9.68 0.35
CA ASP A 393 21.58 -9.18 1.59
C ASP A 393 20.30 -9.96 1.93
N THR A 394 19.88 -9.86 3.19
CA THR A 394 18.62 -10.42 3.70
C THR A 394 18.02 -9.48 4.73
N LYS A 395 16.69 -9.50 4.85
CA LYS A 395 15.96 -9.00 6.00
C LYS A 395 15.49 -10.18 6.85
N LEU A 396 15.65 -10.08 8.16
CA LEU A 396 15.08 -11.00 9.14
C LEU A 396 14.20 -10.23 10.12
N GLU A 397 13.20 -10.90 10.68
CA GLU A 397 12.38 -10.36 11.77
C GLU A 397 12.39 -11.34 12.94
N PHE A 398 12.43 -10.78 14.14
CA PHE A 398 12.48 -11.54 15.38
C PHE A 398 11.34 -11.11 16.28
N GLY A 399 10.91 -12.02 17.15
CA GLY A 399 9.95 -11.73 18.19
C GLY A 399 10.27 -12.47 19.47
N ARG A 400 9.53 -12.13 20.53
CA ARG A 400 9.58 -12.80 21.81
C ARG A 400 8.50 -13.87 21.86
N SER A 401 8.89 -15.10 22.18
CA SER A 401 7.95 -16.20 22.44
C SER A 401 7.25 -16.04 23.78
N SER A 402 6.22 -16.86 24.00
CA SER A 402 5.52 -16.95 25.28
C SER A 402 6.43 -17.29 26.48
N ASN A 403 7.58 -17.93 26.23
CA ASN A 403 8.59 -18.27 27.23
C ASN A 403 9.66 -17.19 27.42
N GLY A 404 9.56 -16.08 26.68
CA GLY A 404 10.49 -14.94 26.77
C GLY A 404 11.74 -15.05 25.90
N GLU A 405 11.89 -16.13 25.12
CA GLU A 405 13.04 -16.37 24.24
C GLU A 405 12.94 -15.53 22.95
N ILE A 406 14.10 -15.18 22.38
CA ILE A 406 14.18 -14.55 21.05
C ILE A 406 14.00 -15.64 20.00
N VAL A 407 13.00 -15.47 19.14
CA VAL A 407 12.62 -16.42 18.10
C VAL A 407 12.65 -15.74 16.74
N LEU A 408 13.22 -16.39 15.73
CA LEU A 408 13.13 -15.97 14.34
C LEU A 408 11.68 -16.17 13.85
N GLY A 409 11.04 -15.07 13.45
CA GLY A 409 9.69 -15.05 12.92
C GLY A 409 9.66 -14.75 11.43
N ASP A 410 8.47 -14.35 10.94
CA ASP A 410 8.22 -13.97 9.55
C ASP A 410 8.69 -15.04 8.53
N GLU A 411 9.22 -14.65 7.36
CA GLU A 411 9.85 -15.57 6.41
C GLU A 411 11.38 -15.50 6.50
N ALA A 412 12.06 -16.60 6.17
CA ALA A 412 13.52 -16.67 6.28
C ALA A 412 14.17 -16.96 4.92
N PHE A 413 15.08 -16.09 4.50
CA PHE A 413 15.96 -16.25 3.33
C PHE A 413 15.23 -16.66 2.04
N THR A 414 14.19 -15.91 1.68
CA THR A 414 13.43 -16.12 0.45
C THR A 414 13.76 -15.03 -0.57
N PRO A 415 13.43 -15.19 -1.87
CA PRO A 415 13.62 -14.12 -2.85
C PRO A 415 12.80 -12.85 -2.60
N ASP A 416 11.83 -12.87 -1.68
CA ASP A 416 11.06 -11.68 -1.28
C ASP A 416 11.75 -10.96 -0.10
N SER A 417 12.45 -11.66 0.78
CA SER A 417 13.22 -11.08 1.90
C SER A 417 14.72 -10.93 1.63
N SER A 418 15.24 -11.48 0.53
CA SER A 418 16.67 -11.55 0.21
C SER A 418 16.96 -11.28 -1.27
N ARG A 419 18.15 -10.72 -1.54
CA ARG A 419 18.70 -10.64 -2.90
C ARG A 419 19.60 -11.84 -3.18
N PHE A 420 19.17 -12.69 -4.11
CA PHE A 420 19.93 -13.86 -4.54
C PHE A 420 20.47 -13.68 -5.95
N TRP A 421 21.78 -13.80 -6.13
CA TRP A 421 22.43 -13.68 -7.44
C TRP A 421 23.06 -14.99 -7.91
N PRO A 422 22.95 -15.35 -9.19
CA PRO A 422 23.71 -16.46 -9.76
C PRO A 422 25.21 -16.14 -9.73
N SER A 423 25.99 -16.98 -9.05
CA SER A 423 27.43 -16.76 -8.85
C SER A 423 28.23 -16.76 -10.16
N ASP A 424 27.76 -17.48 -11.18
CA ASP A 424 28.37 -17.59 -12.50
C ASP A 424 28.16 -16.36 -13.38
N GLU A 425 27.21 -15.47 -13.04
CA GLU A 425 26.96 -14.21 -13.75
C GLU A 425 27.39 -12.97 -12.95
N TYR A 426 27.89 -13.17 -11.72
CA TYR A 426 28.28 -12.10 -10.81
C TYR A 426 29.51 -11.34 -11.30
N ALA A 427 29.41 -10.01 -11.29
CA ALA A 427 30.55 -9.12 -11.49
C ALA A 427 30.33 -7.78 -10.76
N PRO A 428 31.25 -7.32 -9.91
CA PRO A 428 31.17 -5.98 -9.31
C PRO A 428 31.24 -4.88 -10.38
N GLY A 429 30.78 -3.67 -10.03
CA GLY A 429 30.74 -2.52 -10.93
C GLY A 429 29.44 -2.38 -11.74
N ARG A 430 28.44 -3.23 -11.50
CA ARG A 430 27.12 -3.17 -12.16
C ARG A 430 26.00 -3.69 -11.27
N GLY A 431 24.76 -3.47 -11.68
CA GLY A 431 23.61 -4.20 -11.14
C GLY A 431 23.67 -5.68 -11.53
N GLN A 432 23.20 -6.55 -10.63
CA GLN A 432 23.21 -8.00 -10.83
C GLN A 432 21.84 -8.51 -11.28
N ARG A 433 21.86 -9.60 -12.04
CA ARG A 433 20.65 -10.41 -12.23
C ARG A 433 20.30 -11.07 -10.90
N SER A 434 19.02 -11.09 -10.57
CA SER A 434 18.53 -11.64 -9.32
C SER A 434 17.53 -12.77 -9.58
N PHE A 435 17.51 -13.77 -8.71
CA PHE A 435 16.48 -14.81 -8.68
C PHE A 435 15.13 -14.29 -8.14
N ASP A 436 15.06 -13.02 -7.75
CA ASP A 436 13.86 -12.35 -7.29
C ASP A 436 12.94 -11.88 -8.43
N LYS A 437 12.23 -10.78 -8.20
CA LYS A 437 11.30 -10.08 -9.09
C LYS A 437 11.96 -9.45 -10.33
N GLN A 438 13.17 -9.85 -10.75
CA GLN A 438 13.91 -9.22 -11.85
C GLN A 438 13.15 -9.22 -13.19
N PHE A 439 12.50 -10.33 -13.57
CA PHE A 439 11.68 -10.38 -14.79
C PHE A 439 10.54 -9.37 -14.77
N VAL A 440 9.90 -9.21 -13.61
CA VAL A 440 8.82 -8.25 -13.42
C VAL A 440 9.38 -6.83 -13.50
N ARG A 441 10.50 -6.54 -12.82
CA ARG A 441 11.20 -5.25 -12.86
C ARG A 441 11.62 -4.84 -14.27
N ASP A 442 12.21 -5.76 -15.03
CA ASP A 442 12.64 -5.50 -16.42
C ASP A 442 11.44 -5.19 -17.31
N TRP A 443 10.36 -5.97 -17.16
CA TRP A 443 9.15 -5.76 -17.93
C TRP A 443 8.49 -4.42 -17.60
N VAL A 444 8.29 -4.09 -16.32
CA VAL A 444 7.64 -2.81 -15.95
C VAL A 444 8.44 -1.59 -16.39
N MET A 445 9.78 -1.69 -16.39
CA MET A 445 10.65 -0.64 -16.92
C MET A 445 10.48 -0.47 -18.44
N SER A 446 10.29 -1.58 -19.17
CA SER A 446 10.02 -1.53 -20.61
C SER A 446 8.60 -1.08 -20.97
N ALA A 447 7.64 -1.31 -20.06
CA ALA A 447 6.22 -0.99 -20.26
C ALA A 447 5.91 0.51 -20.11
N GLY A 448 6.86 1.34 -19.68
CA GLY A 448 6.67 2.78 -19.53
C GLY A 448 5.75 3.18 -18.36
N TRP A 449 5.56 2.29 -17.39
CA TRP A 449 4.77 2.58 -16.19
C TRP A 449 5.52 3.56 -15.28
N ASP A 450 4.80 4.57 -14.79
CA ASP A 450 5.35 5.67 -13.98
C ASP A 450 5.57 5.31 -12.50
N ARG A 451 5.37 4.04 -12.15
CA ARG A 451 5.52 3.47 -10.79
C ARG A 451 4.43 3.93 -9.81
N THR A 452 3.33 4.48 -10.31
CA THR A 452 2.18 4.87 -9.49
C THR A 452 1.01 3.88 -9.60
N PRO A 453 0.22 3.66 -8.53
CA PRO A 453 -0.94 2.80 -8.61
C PRO A 453 -1.99 3.28 -9.64
N PRO A 454 -2.72 2.37 -10.32
CA PRO A 454 -2.61 0.91 -10.21
C PRO A 454 -1.41 0.34 -11.00
N ALA A 455 -0.80 -0.71 -10.46
CA ALA A 455 0.24 -1.44 -11.21
C ALA A 455 -0.36 -2.18 -12.41
N PRO A 456 0.35 -2.24 -13.55
CA PRO A 456 -0.15 -2.89 -14.75
C PRO A 456 -0.23 -4.42 -14.59
N PRO A 457 -1.17 -5.10 -15.28
CA PRO A 457 -1.21 -6.56 -15.32
C PRO A 457 0.05 -7.12 -16.00
N LEU A 458 0.55 -8.23 -15.47
CA LEU A 458 1.74 -8.89 -15.99
C LEU A 458 1.36 -9.86 -17.12
N PRO A 459 2.10 -9.88 -18.25
CA PRO A 459 1.95 -10.89 -19.29
C PRO A 459 2.29 -12.31 -18.80
N ASP A 460 1.69 -13.31 -19.43
CA ASP A 460 1.85 -14.72 -19.04
C ASP A 460 3.32 -15.20 -19.14
N ASP A 461 4.07 -14.73 -20.13
CA ASP A 461 5.48 -15.08 -20.31
C ASP A 461 6.38 -14.50 -19.21
N VAL A 462 6.05 -13.28 -18.73
CA VAL A 462 6.69 -12.66 -17.57
C VAL A 462 6.39 -13.46 -16.31
N CYS A 463 5.11 -13.78 -16.04
CA CYS A 463 4.71 -14.61 -14.91
C CYS A 463 5.39 -15.98 -14.93
N ALA A 464 5.41 -16.65 -16.09
CA ALA A 464 6.07 -17.94 -16.25
C ALA A 464 7.59 -17.84 -16.06
N GLY A 465 8.21 -16.76 -16.53
CA GLY A 465 9.63 -16.47 -16.31
C GLY A 465 9.97 -16.26 -14.84
N THR A 466 9.16 -15.46 -14.14
CA THR A 466 9.29 -15.25 -12.69
C THR A 466 9.12 -16.55 -11.92
N ARG A 467 8.05 -17.32 -12.18
CA ARG A 467 7.84 -18.63 -11.55
C ARG A 467 9.03 -19.55 -11.74
N ARG A 468 9.59 -19.66 -12.96
CA ARG A 468 10.77 -20.49 -13.22
C ARG A 468 11.97 -20.09 -12.37
N ARG A 469 12.22 -18.79 -12.17
CA ARG A 469 13.33 -18.32 -11.32
C ARG A 469 13.13 -18.62 -9.84
N TYR A 470 11.91 -18.46 -9.33
CA TYR A 470 11.59 -18.82 -7.95
C TYR A 470 11.80 -20.32 -7.73
N VAL A 471 11.26 -21.17 -8.62
CA VAL A 471 11.45 -22.62 -8.55
C VAL A 471 12.93 -23.00 -8.67
N GLU A 472 13.69 -22.40 -9.60
CA GLU A 472 15.13 -22.65 -9.73
C GLU A 472 15.89 -22.28 -8.45
N ALA A 473 15.55 -21.15 -7.82
CA ALA A 473 16.14 -20.76 -6.54
C ALA A 473 15.83 -21.78 -5.44
N TYR A 474 14.58 -22.23 -5.34
CA TYR A 474 14.18 -23.30 -4.43
C TYR A 474 15.04 -24.55 -4.66
N GLU A 475 15.04 -25.09 -5.88
CA GLU A 475 15.68 -26.37 -6.17
C GLU A 475 17.19 -26.34 -5.97
N ARG A 476 17.84 -25.21 -6.31
CA ARG A 476 19.26 -25.01 -6.03
C ARG A 476 19.53 -24.93 -4.53
N ILE A 477 18.78 -24.11 -3.79
CA ILE A 477 18.99 -23.87 -2.35
C ILE A 477 18.74 -25.14 -1.53
N THR A 478 17.63 -25.82 -1.79
CA THR A 478 17.23 -27.01 -1.02
C THR A 478 17.96 -28.27 -1.50
N GLY A 479 18.34 -28.33 -2.77
CA GLY A 479 18.93 -29.51 -3.41
C GLY A 479 17.90 -30.60 -3.74
N GLU A 480 16.60 -30.27 -3.74
CA GLU A 480 15.52 -31.20 -4.10
C GLU A 480 14.56 -30.56 -5.11
N PRO A 481 13.88 -31.36 -5.96
CA PRO A 481 12.91 -30.84 -6.91
C PRO A 481 11.72 -30.21 -6.19
N PHE A 482 11.15 -29.14 -6.75
CA PHE A 482 10.01 -28.44 -6.13
C PHE A 482 8.77 -29.35 -6.00
N SER A 483 8.63 -30.36 -6.85
CA SER A 483 7.56 -31.36 -6.73
C SER A 483 7.61 -32.13 -5.40
N ALA A 484 8.78 -32.33 -4.80
CA ALA A 484 8.90 -33.02 -3.51
C ALA A 484 8.26 -32.21 -2.37
N TRP A 485 8.33 -30.88 -2.43
CA TRP A 485 7.61 -30.00 -1.51
C TRP A 485 6.10 -30.13 -1.65
N LEU A 486 5.61 -30.11 -2.89
CA LEU A 486 4.18 -30.25 -3.18
C LEU A 486 3.64 -31.60 -2.69
N GLU A 487 4.39 -32.68 -2.94
CA GLU A 487 4.03 -34.03 -2.47
C GLU A 487 3.95 -34.10 -0.93
N ARG A 488 4.97 -33.59 -0.22
CA ARG A 488 4.98 -33.64 1.26
C ARG A 488 3.92 -32.75 1.91
N THR A 489 3.46 -31.71 1.22
CA THR A 489 2.40 -30.81 1.71
C THR A 489 1.01 -31.15 1.18
N GLY A 490 0.88 -32.16 0.31
CA GLY A 490 -0.39 -32.55 -0.31
C GLY A 490 -1.05 -31.43 -1.11
N SER A 491 -0.22 -30.62 -1.80
CA SER A 491 -0.61 -29.40 -2.52
C SER A 491 -0.72 -29.55 -4.03
#